data_AF-A0A819UY24-F1
#
_entry.id   AF-A0A819UY24-F1
#
_cell.length_a   1.000
_cell.length_b   1.000
_cell.length_c   1.000
_cell.angle_alpha   90.00
_cell.angle_beta   90.00
_cell.angle_gamma   90.00
#
_symmetry.space_group_name_H-M   'P 1'
#
loop_
_entity.id
_entity.type
_entity.pdbx_description
1 polymer ?
#
loop_
_entity_poly.entity_id
_entity_poly.type
_entity_poly.pdbx_seq_one_letter_code
_entity_poly.pdbx_strand_id
1 'polypeptide(L)'
;TSPFSKSYYNNNHPRQTQLSKSIVENLIIDLGLPLSIVERPAFIKFMNTIDPKFTMTSRRALSRTTIPRLYNTMNDELKKFCNQSQFISLTLDI
;
A
#
# COMPACT_ATOMS: atom_id res chain seq x y z
N THR A 1 -17.22 32.62 -14.90
CA THR A 1 -17.19 32.12 -13.50
C THR A 1 -16.56 30.74 -13.52
N SER A 2 -15.34 30.59 -12.98
CA SER A 2 -14.57 29.33 -13.06
C SER A 2 -15.14 28.29 -12.08
N PRO A 3 -15.60 27.11 -12.52
CA PRO A 3 -16.20 26.12 -11.65
C PRO A 3 -15.07 25.33 -10.96
N PHE A 4 -14.92 25.54 -9.65
CA PHE A 4 -14.25 24.66 -8.67
C PHE A 4 -13.11 23.79 -9.22
N SER A 5 -11.86 24.25 -9.10
CA SER A 5 -10.71 23.36 -9.22
C SER A 5 -10.84 22.26 -8.17
N LYS A 6 -10.96 21.00 -8.61
CA LYS A 6 -10.85 19.85 -7.70
C LYS A 6 -9.46 19.88 -7.06
N SER A 7 -9.39 20.32 -5.81
CA SER A 7 -8.17 20.23 -5.01
C SER A 7 -8.00 18.77 -4.60
N TYR A 8 -6.99 18.11 -5.20
CA TYR A 8 -6.57 16.77 -4.81
C TYR A 8 -5.98 16.78 -3.40
N TYR A 9 -6.07 15.64 -2.72
CA TYR A 9 -5.36 15.47 -1.46
C TYR A 9 -3.85 15.55 -1.68
N ASN A 10 -3.16 16.27 -0.79
CA ASN A 10 -1.71 16.20 -0.71
C ASN A 10 -1.27 14.86 -0.09
N ASN A 11 0.03 14.57 -0.18
CA ASN A 11 0.60 13.28 0.28
C ASN A 11 0.45 13.02 1.78
N ASN A 12 0.27 14.06 2.59
CA ASN A 12 0.16 13.96 4.05
C ASN A 12 -1.30 13.95 4.53
N HIS A 13 -2.26 14.06 3.61
CA HIS A 13 -3.67 14.09 3.97
C HIS A 13 -4.10 12.71 4.54
N PRO A 14 -4.75 12.64 5.71
CA PRO A 14 -5.09 11.37 6.35
C PRO A 14 -5.85 10.40 5.45
N ARG A 15 -6.80 10.92 4.65
CA ARG A 15 -7.58 10.12 3.69
C ARG A 15 -6.72 9.55 2.55
N GLN A 16 -5.75 10.32 2.06
CA GLN A 16 -4.82 9.88 1.01
C GLN A 16 -3.96 8.72 1.52
N THR A 17 -3.43 8.86 2.73
CA THR A 17 -2.64 7.82 3.40
C THR A 17 -3.48 6.58 3.67
N GLN A 18 -4.69 6.73 4.22
CA GLN A 18 -5.58 5.62 4.57
C GLN A 18 -5.97 4.79 3.34
N LEU A 19 -6.42 5.43 2.25
CA LEU A 19 -6.80 4.72 1.03
C LEU A 19 -5.59 4.06 0.36
N SER A 20 -4.45 4.74 0.29
CA SER A 20 -3.22 4.15 -0.26
C SER A 20 -2.80 2.92 0.53
N LYS A 21 -2.85 2.99 1.87
CA LYS A 21 -2.55 1.88 2.77
C LYS A 21 -3.51 0.71 2.55
N SER A 22 -4.82 0.97 2.52
CA SER A 22 -5.83 -0.07 2.29
C SER A 22 -5.71 -0.75 0.93
N ILE A 23 -5.30 -0.04 -0.13
CA ILE A 23 -5.07 -0.66 -1.44
C ILE A 23 -3.88 -1.62 -1.36
N VAL A 24 -2.81 -1.23 -0.67
CA VAL A 24 -1.60 -2.05 -0.56
C VAL A 24 -1.86 -3.28 0.33
N GLU A 25 -2.40 -3.09 1.53
CA GLU A 25 -2.62 -4.17 2.48
C GLU A 25 -3.73 -5.11 2.00
N ASN A 26 -4.93 -4.58 1.80
CA ASN A 26 -6.10 -5.45 1.60
C ASN A 26 -6.19 -5.99 0.17
N LEU A 27 -5.78 -5.22 -0.85
CA LEU A 27 -5.96 -5.62 -2.24
C LEU A 27 -4.71 -6.27 -2.85
N ILE A 28 -3.53 -5.70 -2.61
CA ILE A 28 -2.30 -6.22 -3.21
C ILE A 28 -1.73 -7.38 -2.40
N ILE A 29 -1.66 -7.25 -1.07
CA ILE A 29 -1.05 -8.26 -0.19
C ILE A 29 -2.06 -9.35 0.15
N ASP A 30 -3.14 -9.01 0.84
CA ASP A 30 -4.07 -10.02 1.38
C ASP A 30 -4.88 -10.71 0.28
N LEU A 31 -5.40 -9.95 -0.69
CA LEU A 31 -6.15 -10.49 -1.82
C LEU A 31 -5.23 -10.99 -2.97
N GLY A 32 -3.97 -10.57 -3.00
CA GLY A 32 -3.00 -11.03 -4.01
C GLY A 32 -3.12 -10.39 -5.39
N LEU A 33 -3.69 -9.18 -5.51
CA LEU A 33 -3.76 -8.49 -6.81
C LEU A 33 -2.37 -8.02 -7.29
N PRO A 34 -2.11 -8.06 -8.61
CA PRO A 34 -0.84 -7.60 -9.14
C PRO A 34 -0.66 -6.09 -8.95
N LEU A 35 0.58 -5.63 -8.72
CA LEU A 35 0.91 -4.21 -8.56
C LEU A 35 0.41 -3.33 -9.72
N SER A 36 0.24 -3.93 -10.90
CA SER A 36 -0.32 -3.23 -12.07
C SER A 36 -1.73 -2.69 -11.86
N ILE A 37 -2.49 -3.18 -10.87
CA ILE A 37 -3.88 -2.76 -10.61
C ILE A 37 -4.00 -1.23 -10.45
N VAL A 38 -3.01 -0.60 -9.81
CA VAL A 38 -3.05 0.85 -9.55
C VAL A 38 -2.91 1.73 -10.79
N GLU A 39 -2.54 1.13 -11.92
CA GLU A 39 -2.44 1.80 -13.22
C GLU A 39 -3.51 1.31 -14.20
N ARG A 40 -4.39 0.38 -13.80
CA ARG A 40 -5.47 -0.10 -14.67
C ARG A 40 -6.53 1.00 -14.82
N PRO A 41 -6.88 1.43 -16.05
CA PRO A 41 -7.82 2.54 -16.24
C PRO A 41 -9.19 2.32 -15.60
N ALA A 42 -9.72 1.10 -15.62
CA ALA A 42 -10.99 0.77 -14.99
C ALA A 42 -10.93 0.95 -13.46
N PHE A 43 -9.83 0.54 -12.84
CA PHE A 43 -9.63 0.69 -11.39
C PHE A 43 -9.43 2.15 -10.99
N ILE A 44 -8.68 2.93 -11.78
CA ILE A 44 -8.54 4.38 -11.56
C ILE A 44 -9.91 5.07 -11.62
N LYS A 45 -10.74 4.74 -12.62
CA LYS A 45 -12.10 5.29 -12.76
C LYS A 45 -12.99 4.91 -11.57
N PHE A 46 -12.90 3.67 -11.11
CA PHE A 46 -13.59 3.19 -9.91
C PHE A 46 -13.18 3.99 -8.66
N MET A 47 -11.88 4.15 -8.44
CA MET A 47 -11.37 4.93 -7.30
C MET A 47 -11.76 6.41 -7.37
N ASN A 48 -11.77 7.01 -8.57
CA ASN A 48 -12.27 8.38 -8.75
C ASN A 48 -13.77 8.52 -8.44
N THR A 49 -14.55 7.43 -8.58
CA THR A 49 -15.98 7.40 -8.21
C THR A 49 -16.15 7.29 -6.71
N ILE A 50 -15.31 6.48 -6.04
CA ILE A 50 -15.30 6.34 -4.57
C ILE A 50 -14.85 7.64 -3.90
N ASP A 51 -13.73 8.21 -4.35
CA ASP A 51 -13.14 9.40 -3.77
C ASP A 51 -12.46 10.24 -4.86
N PRO A 52 -13.13 11.29 -5.38
CA PRO A 52 -12.62 12.07 -6.50
C PRO A 52 -11.43 12.98 -6.16
N LYS A 53 -11.06 13.10 -4.87
CA LYS A 53 -9.90 13.88 -4.42
C LYS A 53 -8.67 12.99 -4.18
N PHE A 54 -8.87 11.68 -4.13
CA PHE A 54 -7.80 10.71 -3.99
C PHE A 54 -6.94 10.63 -5.26
N THR A 55 -5.62 10.59 -5.06
CA THR A 55 -4.67 10.35 -6.16
C THR A 55 -4.11 8.95 -6.06
N MET A 56 -4.20 8.17 -7.13
CA MET A 56 -3.62 6.83 -7.18
C MET A 56 -2.10 6.86 -6.98
N THR A 57 -1.58 5.95 -6.15
CA THR A 57 -0.14 5.74 -6.02
C THR A 57 0.40 5.02 -7.26
N SER A 58 1.56 5.43 -7.77
CA SER A 58 2.16 4.79 -8.95
C SER A 58 2.74 3.41 -8.61
N ARG A 59 2.77 2.50 -9.60
CA ARG A 59 3.40 1.18 -9.42
C ARG A 59 4.88 1.31 -9.05
N ARG A 60 5.57 2.31 -9.63
CA ARG A 60 6.98 2.58 -9.34
C ARG A 60 7.19 2.96 -7.86
N ALA A 61 6.32 3.79 -7.30
CA ALA A 61 6.38 4.14 -5.88
C ALA A 61 6.14 2.88 -5.02
N LEU A 62 5.11 2.09 -5.33
CA LEU A 62 4.85 0.85 -4.61
C LEU A 62 6.06 -0.10 -4.59
N SER A 63 6.62 -0.37 -5.77
CA SER A 63 7.74 -1.30 -5.93
C SER A 63 9.04 -0.80 -5.30
N ARG A 64 9.34 0.50 -5.39
CA ARG A 64 10.65 1.03 -4.96
C ARG A 64 10.67 1.56 -3.53
N THR A 65 9.52 1.89 -2.96
CA THR A 65 9.47 2.51 -1.62
C THR A 65 8.51 1.78 -0.69
N THR A 66 7.24 1.60 -1.08
CA THR A 66 6.22 1.09 -0.14
C THR A 66 6.46 -0.36 0.25
N ILE A 67 6.66 -1.26 -0.72
CA ILE A 67 6.85 -2.69 -0.48
C ILE A 67 8.19 -2.96 0.21
N PRO A 68 9.34 -2.41 -0.24
CA PRO A 68 10.60 -2.61 0.47
C PRO A 68 10.55 -2.11 1.91
N ARG A 69 9.89 -0.98 2.17
CA ARG A 69 9.72 -0.47 3.53
C ARG A 69 8.92 -1.44 4.39
N LEU A 70 7.80 -1.96 3.88
CA LEU A 70 6.97 -2.92 4.61
C LEU A 70 7.75 -4.20 4.94
N TYR A 71 8.49 -4.74 3.97
CA TYR A 71 9.36 -5.89 4.17
C TYR A 71 10.39 -5.64 5.28
N ASN A 72 11.08 -4.51 5.22
CA ASN A 72 12.09 -4.16 6.24
C ASN A 72 11.46 -4.02 7.63
N THR A 73 10.29 -3.38 7.74
CA THR A 73 9.55 -3.28 9.00
C THR A 73 9.21 -4.66 9.57
N MET A 74 8.62 -5.55 8.75
CA MET A 74 8.30 -6.91 9.20
C MET A 74 9.55 -7.71 9.58
N ASN A 75 10.63 -7.59 8.80
CA ASN A 75 11.90 -8.25 9.08
C ASN A 75 12.53 -7.76 10.40
N ASP A 76 12.46 -6.47 10.68
CA ASP A 76 12.97 -5.90 11.92
C ASP A 76 12.12 -6.32 13.14
N GLU A 77 10.80 -6.44 12.97
CA GLU A 77 9.90 -7.00 13.99
C GLU A 77 10.19 -8.48 14.25
N LEU A 78 10.36 -9.28 13.19
CA LEU A 78 10.74 -10.69 13.29
C LEU A 78 12.08 -10.87 14.01
N LYS A 79 13.09 -10.06 13.70
CA LYS A 79 14.38 -10.10 14.40
C LYS A 79 14.23 -9.81 15.89
N LYS A 80 13.42 -8.82 16.26
CA LYS A 80 13.15 -8.51 17.68
C LYS A 80 12.49 -9.71 18.37
N PHE A 81 11.49 -10.31 17.73
CA PHE A 81 10.80 -11.49 18.24
C PHE A 81 11.78 -12.66 18.44
N CYS A 82 12.62 -12.96 17.44
CA CYS A 82 13.62 -14.02 17.54
C CYS A 82 14.65 -13.76 18.65
N ASN A 83 15.14 -12.53 18.80
CA ASN A 83 16.12 -12.18 19.83
C ASN A 83 15.56 -12.30 21.26
N GLN A 84 14.24 -12.14 21.43
CA GLN A 84 13.55 -12.26 22.72
C GLN A 84 13.11 -13.69 23.03
N SER A 85 13.18 -14.60 22.06
CA SER A 85 12.67 -15.96 22.19
C SER A 85 13.71 -16.87 22.81
N GLN A 86 13.33 -17.60 23.87
CA GLN A 86 14.22 -18.58 24.52
C GLN A 86 14.42 -19.85 23.67
N PHE A 87 13.39 -20.23 22.92
CA PHE A 87 13.40 -21.40 22.04
C PHE A 87 12.76 -21.03 20.70
N ILE A 88 13.35 -21.51 19.60
CA ILE A 88 12.85 -21.32 18.23
C ILE A 88 12.87 -22.69 17.56
N SER A 89 11.78 -23.05 16.89
CA SER A 89 11.72 -24.21 16.00
C SER A 89 11.52 -23.72 14.57
N LEU A 90 12.32 -24.25 13.64
CA LEU A 90 12.26 -23.92 12.22
C LEU A 90 11.89 -25.18 11.44
N THR A 91 10.81 -25.11 10.68
CA THR A 91 10.42 -26.14 9.72
C THR A 91 10.74 -25.65 8.31
N LEU A 92 11.34 -26.51 7.50
CA LEU A 92 11.62 -26.24 6.09
C LEU A 92 10.83 -27.24 5.25
N ASP A 93 10.10 -26.73 4.26
CA ASP A 93 9.46 -27.51 3.19
C ASP A 93 10.32 -27.31 1.92
N ILE A 94 10.80 -28.40 1.32
CA ILE A 94 11.80 -28.40 0.23
C ILE A 94 11.18 -28.95 -1.04
#